data_AF-A0A1H2DC15-F1
#
_entry.id   AF-A0A1H2DC15-F1
#
_cell.length_a   1.000
_cell.length_b   1.000
_cell.length_c   1.000
_cell.angle_alpha   90.00
_cell.angle_beta   90.00
_cell.angle_gamma   90.00
#
_symmetry.space_group_name_H-M   'P 1'
#
loop_
_entity.id
_entity.type
_entity.pdbx_description
1 polymer ?
#
loop_
_entity_poly.entity_id
_entity_poly.type
_entity_poly.pdbx_seq_one_letter_code
_entity_poly.pdbx_strand_id
1 'polypeptide(L)'
;MRWDDGSEERVRPGDQSVGYATEESVCAQWLLEPGAAAEAFEANPVHVFTEFIRDSGKITKTMLLRRTVVAGVSESLVKTVYTASRAALRADPHIQISNESHTWNDAPIDPYADLRSLTPHEALDRLAGAKSLRQPERAALADAVRTGLSPRS
;
A
#
# COMPACT_ATOMS: atom_id res chain seq x y z
N MET A 1 20.31 7.45 17.61
CA MET A 1 18.91 7.76 17.98
C MET A 1 18.81 7.59 19.48
N ARG A 2 18.10 8.48 20.17
CA ARG A 2 17.84 8.37 21.61
C ARG A 2 16.34 8.20 21.81
N TRP A 3 15.96 7.15 22.50
CA TRP A 3 14.58 6.76 22.72
C TRP A 3 14.02 7.40 24.01
N ASP A 4 12.70 7.38 24.17
CA ASP A 4 12.01 8.00 25.32
C ASP A 4 12.36 7.32 26.66
N ASP A 5 12.79 6.06 26.61
CA ASP A 5 13.31 5.32 27.77
C ASP A 5 14.77 5.69 28.11
N GLY A 6 15.36 6.64 27.38
CA GLY A 6 16.72 7.12 27.55
C GLY A 6 17.79 6.21 26.92
N SER A 7 17.39 5.10 26.28
CA SER A 7 18.33 4.24 25.56
C SER A 7 18.85 4.94 24.31
N GLU A 8 20.12 4.71 24.00
CA GLU A 8 20.77 5.26 22.82
C GLU A 8 21.18 4.13 21.87
N GLU A 9 20.65 4.17 20.65
CA GLU A 9 20.97 3.22 19.61
C GLU A 9 21.82 3.91 18.53
N ARG A 10 22.99 3.33 18.24
CA ARG A 10 23.89 3.84 17.20
C ARG A 10 23.40 3.41 15.83
N VAL A 11 22.63 4.29 15.19
CA VAL A 11 22.27 4.17 13.77
C VAL A 11 23.49 4.49 12.93
N ARG A 12 23.92 3.53 12.09
CA ARG A 12 25.00 3.76 11.13
C ARG A 12 24.42 4.35 9.84
N PRO A 13 25.13 5.26 9.15
CA PRO A 13 24.79 5.63 7.78
C PRO A 13 24.70 4.37 6.90
N GLY A 14 23.55 4.15 6.26
CA GLY A 14 23.29 2.97 5.43
C GLY A 14 22.72 1.75 6.16
N ASP A 15 22.34 1.88 7.44
CA ASP A 15 21.60 0.83 8.14
C ASP A 15 20.25 0.57 7.45
N GLN A 16 20.09 -0.64 6.90
CA GLN A 16 18.89 -1.04 6.17
C GLN A 16 17.69 -1.30 7.09
N SER A 17 17.91 -1.38 8.40
CA SER A 17 16.84 -1.50 9.39
C SER A 17 16.18 -0.15 9.71
N VAL A 18 16.80 0.97 9.31
CA VAL A 18 16.29 2.32 9.53
C VAL A 18 15.66 2.86 8.26
N GLY A 19 14.35 3.14 8.31
CA GLY A 19 13.63 3.87 7.28
C GLY A 19 13.95 5.36 7.36
N TYR A 20 14.09 6.01 6.20
CA TYR A 20 14.28 7.45 6.10
C TYR A 20 13.05 8.05 5.44
N ALA A 21 12.53 9.14 6.00
CA ALA A 21 11.50 9.98 5.38
C ALA A 21 12.17 11.24 4.83
N THR A 22 11.67 11.80 3.73
CA THR A 22 12.15 13.09 3.23
C THR A 22 11.60 14.21 4.11
N GLU A 23 12.32 15.33 4.27
CA GLU A 23 11.91 16.40 5.22
C GLU A 23 10.52 16.99 4.92
N GLU A 24 10.11 17.01 3.65
CA GLU A 24 8.82 17.53 3.21
C GLU A 24 7.68 16.50 3.27
N SER A 25 7.99 15.28 3.72
CA SER A 25 7.07 14.17 3.65
C SER A 25 6.07 14.14 4.80
N VAL A 26 4.88 13.58 4.56
CA VAL A 26 3.87 13.39 5.60
C VAL A 26 4.40 12.44 6.68
N CYS A 27 5.18 11.42 6.30
CA CYS A 27 5.80 10.52 7.27
C CYS A 27 6.83 11.24 8.16
N ALA A 28 7.54 12.26 7.66
CA ALA A 28 8.43 13.06 8.49
C ALA A 28 7.67 13.90 9.52
N GLN A 29 6.49 14.44 9.17
CA GLN A 29 5.63 15.13 10.13
C GLN A 29 5.15 14.19 11.24
N TRP A 30 4.76 12.96 10.89
CA TRP A 30 4.37 11.93 11.86
C TRP A 30 5.51 11.50 12.81
N LEU A 31 6.77 11.61 12.39
CA LEU A 31 7.93 11.38 13.27
C LEU A 31 8.11 12.51 14.28
N LEU A 32 7.73 13.75 13.93
CA LEU A 32 7.79 14.91 14.81
C LEU A 32 6.59 14.97 15.76
N GLU A 33 5.44 14.46 15.33
CA GLU A 33 4.19 14.45 16.10
C GLU A 33 3.58 13.03 16.13
N PRO A 34 3.99 12.19 17.08
CA PRO A 34 3.56 10.78 17.15
C PRO A 34 2.04 10.58 17.23
N GLY A 35 1.32 11.54 17.84
CA GLY A 35 -0.15 11.51 17.90
C GLY A 35 -0.82 11.71 16.54
N ALA A 36 -0.23 12.52 15.66
CA ALA A 36 -0.78 12.77 14.32
C ALA A 36 -0.78 11.51 13.46
N ALA A 37 0.20 10.62 13.64
CA ALA A 37 0.26 9.33 12.97
C ALA A 37 -0.90 8.42 13.37
N ALA A 38 -1.22 8.36 14.68
CA ALA A 38 -2.34 7.59 15.20
C ALA A 38 -3.68 8.14 14.71
N GLU A 39 -3.88 9.46 14.78
CA GLU A 39 -5.10 10.12 14.30
C GLU A 39 -5.31 9.90 12.78
N ALA A 40 -4.24 10.05 11.99
CA ALA A 40 -4.30 9.77 10.55
C ALA A 40 -4.60 8.29 10.27
N PHE A 41 -4.03 7.38 11.07
CA PHE A 41 -4.26 5.95 10.93
C PHE A 41 -5.70 5.57 11.29
N GLU A 42 -6.28 6.17 12.33
CA GLU A 42 -7.68 5.95 12.70
C GLU A 42 -8.65 6.52 11.64
N ALA A 43 -8.34 7.70 11.10
CA ALA A 43 -9.19 8.36 10.11
C ALA A 43 -9.14 7.69 8.74
N ASN A 44 -7.94 7.37 8.24
CA ASN A 44 -7.76 6.73 6.93
C ASN A 44 -6.49 5.84 6.89
N PRO A 45 -6.61 4.57 7.29
CA PRO A 45 -5.47 3.68 7.33
C PRO A 45 -4.85 3.39 5.96
N VAL A 46 -5.66 3.39 4.90
CA VAL A 46 -5.18 3.16 3.53
C VAL A 46 -4.21 4.26 3.13
N HIS A 47 -4.58 5.52 3.40
CA HIS A 47 -3.72 6.67 3.15
C HIS A 47 -2.38 6.53 3.88
N VAL A 48 -2.39 6.12 5.16
CA VAL A 48 -1.15 5.90 5.91
C VAL A 48 -0.23 4.89 5.22
N PHE A 49 -0.76 3.73 4.80
CA PHE A 49 0.06 2.75 4.08
C PHE A 49 0.57 3.28 2.73
N THR A 50 -0.25 4.02 1.98
CA THR A 50 0.16 4.63 0.71
C THR A 50 1.29 5.65 0.92
N GLU A 51 1.20 6.50 1.93
CA GLU A 51 2.23 7.47 2.30
C GLU A 51 3.55 6.77 2.66
N PHE A 52 3.51 5.70 3.45
CA PHE A 52 4.70 4.89 3.73
C PHE A 52 5.33 4.29 2.47
N ILE A 53 4.51 3.78 1.55
CA ILE A 53 5.02 3.20 0.29
C ILE A 53 5.64 4.31 -0.58
N ARG A 54 4.99 5.47 -0.68
CA ARG A 54 5.47 6.63 -1.44
C ARG A 54 6.80 7.15 -0.90
N ASP A 55 6.86 7.44 0.40
CA ASP A 55 8.03 8.06 1.03
C ASP A 55 9.23 7.12 1.10
N SER A 56 9.00 5.81 1.08
CA SER A 56 10.10 4.83 1.06
C SER A 56 11.04 5.02 -0.15
N GLY A 57 10.53 5.56 -1.27
CA GLY A 57 11.25 5.74 -2.54
C GLY A 57 11.86 4.45 -3.11
N LYS A 58 11.49 3.29 -2.55
CA LYS A 58 12.11 1.98 -2.78
C LYS A 58 11.06 0.88 -2.67
N ILE A 59 11.50 -0.34 -2.94
CA ILE A 59 10.67 -1.53 -2.79
C ILE A 59 10.36 -1.75 -1.31
N THR A 60 9.09 -1.67 -0.93
CA THR A 60 8.59 -1.90 0.42
C THR A 60 7.92 -3.27 0.54
N LYS A 61 8.50 -4.16 1.35
CA LYS A 61 7.95 -5.51 1.57
C LYS A 61 6.67 -5.45 2.41
N THR A 62 5.70 -6.33 2.11
CA THR A 62 4.43 -6.49 2.86
C THR A 62 4.68 -6.70 4.36
N MET A 63 5.71 -7.48 4.70
CA MET A 63 6.12 -7.70 6.09
C MET A 63 6.51 -6.41 6.81
N LEU A 64 7.09 -5.44 6.10
CA LEU A 64 7.44 -4.14 6.67
C LEU A 64 6.17 -3.31 6.92
N LEU A 65 5.23 -3.26 5.95
CA LEU A 65 3.96 -2.56 6.13
C LEU A 65 3.14 -3.10 7.32
N ARG A 66 3.14 -4.43 7.49
CA ARG A 66 2.45 -5.11 8.61
C ARG A 66 3.14 -4.92 9.96
N ARG A 67 4.38 -4.46 9.97
CA ARG A 67 5.21 -4.20 11.15
C ARG A 67 5.53 -2.72 11.29
N THR A 68 4.91 -1.86 10.46
CA THR A 68 5.11 -0.42 10.56
C THR A 68 4.70 0.00 11.95
N VAL A 69 5.66 0.54 12.69
CA VAL A 69 5.41 1.06 14.02
C VAL A 69 4.75 2.41 13.83
N VAL A 70 3.43 2.44 14.01
CA VAL A 70 2.68 3.67 14.14
C VAL A 70 2.58 3.95 15.64
N ALA A 71 3.20 5.03 16.10
CA ALA A 71 3.20 5.37 17.52
C ALA A 71 1.75 5.45 18.05
N GLY A 72 1.49 4.86 19.22
CA GLY A 72 0.15 4.79 19.79
C GLY A 72 -0.76 3.70 19.21
N VAL A 73 -0.34 2.97 18.16
CA VAL A 73 -1.13 1.90 17.52
C VAL A 73 -0.42 0.55 17.69
N SER A 74 -1.16 -0.47 18.13
CA SER A 74 -0.60 -1.81 18.33
C SER A 74 -0.31 -2.54 17.00
N GLU A 75 0.75 -3.36 16.96
CA GLU A 75 1.11 -4.15 15.77
C GLU A 75 -0.02 -5.11 15.33
N SER A 76 -0.78 -5.66 16.27
CA SER A 76 -1.93 -6.53 15.96
C SER A 76 -3.04 -5.77 15.23
N LEU A 77 -3.29 -4.52 15.64
CA LEU A 77 -4.24 -3.63 14.97
C LEU A 77 -3.74 -3.26 13.58
N VAL A 78 -2.47 -2.88 13.44
CA VAL A 78 -1.84 -2.60 12.14
C VAL A 78 -2.00 -3.78 11.18
N LYS A 79 -1.72 -5.02 11.64
CA LYS A 79 -1.90 -6.24 10.82
C LYS A 79 -3.35 -6.46 10.38
N THR A 80 -4.30 -6.26 11.28
CA THR A 80 -5.73 -6.44 11.02
C THR A 80 -6.20 -5.42 9.98
N VAL A 81 -5.84 -4.16 10.20
CA VAL A 81 -6.24 -3.04 9.33
C VAL A 81 -5.54 -3.11 7.97
N TYR A 82 -4.28 -3.53 7.91
CA TYR A 82 -3.59 -3.81 6.64
C TYR A 82 -4.34 -4.86 5.82
N THR A 83 -4.80 -5.93 6.47
CA THR A 83 -5.54 -7.01 5.81
C THR A 83 -6.84 -6.47 5.19
N ALA A 84 -7.56 -5.62 5.92
CA ALA A 84 -8.76 -4.94 5.41
C ALA A 84 -8.43 -3.95 4.27
N SER A 85 -7.30 -3.26 4.36
CA SER A 85 -6.85 -2.23 3.40
C SER A 85 -6.28 -2.81 2.10
N ARG A 86 -5.97 -4.11 2.06
CA ARG A 86 -5.26 -4.76 0.95
C ARG A 86 -5.96 -4.60 -0.40
N ALA A 87 -7.30 -4.64 -0.43
CA ALA A 87 -8.06 -4.46 -1.66
C ALA A 87 -7.95 -3.01 -2.18
N ALA A 88 -8.05 -2.03 -1.28
CA ALA A 88 -7.91 -0.62 -1.62
C ALA A 88 -6.49 -0.27 -2.10
N LEU A 89 -5.45 -0.81 -1.46
CA LEU A 89 -4.06 -0.64 -1.91
C LEU A 89 -3.79 -1.25 -3.29
N ARG A 90 -4.49 -2.33 -3.65
CA ARG A 90 -4.44 -2.92 -5.00
C ARG A 90 -5.15 -2.07 -6.06
N ALA A 91 -6.15 -1.31 -5.63
CA ALA A 91 -6.92 -0.41 -6.48
C ALA A 91 -6.20 0.92 -6.74
N ASP A 92 -5.12 1.22 -6.00
CA ASP A 92 -4.32 2.42 -6.19
C ASP A 92 -3.52 2.32 -7.51
N PRO A 93 -3.72 3.25 -8.47
CA PRO A 93 -3.10 3.18 -9.79
C PRO A 93 -1.60 3.51 -9.80
N HIS A 94 -1.05 4.01 -8.70
CA HIS A 94 0.37 4.33 -8.55
C HIS A 94 1.17 3.21 -7.87
N ILE A 95 0.50 2.30 -7.16
CA ILE A 95 1.14 1.22 -6.42
C ILE A 95 1.32 -0.02 -7.31
N GLN A 96 2.57 -0.35 -7.59
CA GLN A 96 2.93 -1.64 -8.16
C GLN A 96 3.04 -2.71 -7.06
N ILE A 97 2.36 -3.83 -7.23
CA ILE A 97 2.43 -4.97 -6.31
C ILE A 97 3.00 -6.19 -7.04
N SER A 98 4.14 -6.70 -6.58
CA SER A 98 4.80 -7.89 -7.13
C SER A 98 5.35 -8.76 -6.01
N ASN A 99 4.94 -10.03 -5.92
CA ASN A 99 5.43 -11.02 -4.95
C ASN A 99 5.61 -10.45 -3.53
N GLU A 100 4.54 -9.88 -2.97
CA GLU A 100 4.52 -9.26 -1.63
C GLU A 100 5.36 -7.99 -1.47
N SER A 101 5.79 -7.37 -2.56
CA SER A 101 6.52 -6.10 -2.55
C SER A 101 5.69 -5.00 -3.19
N HIS A 102 5.77 -3.80 -2.63
CA HIS A 102 5.06 -2.61 -3.05
C HIS A 102 6.06 -1.56 -3.54
N THR A 103 5.78 -0.90 -4.65
CA THR A 103 6.61 0.18 -5.19
C THR A 103 5.71 1.32 -5.65
N TRP A 104 6.05 2.54 -5.27
CA TRP A 104 5.36 3.75 -5.73
C TRP A 104 5.88 4.18 -7.11
N ASN A 105 4.98 4.71 -7.94
CA ASN A 105 5.31 5.33 -9.22
C ASN A 105 4.60 6.68 -9.35
N ASP A 106 5.33 7.72 -9.74
CA ASP A 106 4.74 9.07 -9.89
C ASP A 106 3.76 9.15 -11.05
N ALA A 107 3.97 8.34 -12.09
CA ALA A 107 3.01 8.14 -13.16
C ALA A 107 2.09 6.94 -12.85
N PRO A 108 0.77 7.03 -13.13
CA PRO A 108 -0.14 5.90 -13.00
C PRO A 108 0.34 4.73 -13.88
N ILE A 109 0.59 3.58 -13.26
CA ILE A 109 1.09 2.39 -13.96
C ILE A 109 -0.04 1.52 -14.53
N ASP A 110 -1.24 1.61 -13.94
CA ASP A 110 -2.43 0.94 -14.45
C ASP A 110 -3.66 1.82 -14.23
N PRO A 111 -4.21 2.43 -15.28
CA PRO A 111 -5.44 3.23 -15.18
C PRO A 111 -6.68 2.38 -14.85
N TYR A 112 -6.57 1.04 -14.84
CA TYR A 112 -7.62 0.09 -14.49
C TYR A 112 -7.32 -0.65 -13.18
N ALA A 113 -6.46 -0.11 -12.31
CA ALA A 113 -6.11 -0.72 -11.04
C ALA A 113 -7.36 -0.99 -10.17
N ASP A 114 -8.38 -0.13 -10.25
CA ASP A 114 -9.68 -0.31 -9.59
C ASP A 114 -10.32 -1.66 -9.92
N LEU A 115 -10.22 -2.13 -11.17
CA LEU A 115 -10.77 -3.43 -11.60
C LEU A 115 -10.11 -4.63 -10.90
N ARG A 116 -8.86 -4.51 -10.45
CA ARG A 116 -8.13 -5.60 -9.76
C ARG A 116 -8.68 -5.89 -8.37
N SER A 117 -9.45 -4.95 -7.81
CA SER A 117 -10.09 -5.09 -6.50
C SER A 117 -11.49 -5.70 -6.59
N LEU A 118 -12.05 -5.79 -7.80
CA LEU A 118 -13.39 -6.32 -8.08
C LEU A 118 -13.37 -7.83 -8.32
N THR A 119 -14.53 -8.48 -8.15
CA THR A 119 -14.70 -9.85 -8.65
C THR A 119 -14.67 -9.86 -10.19
N PRO A 120 -14.36 -10.99 -10.84
CA PRO A 120 -14.31 -11.06 -12.30
C PRO A 120 -15.62 -10.63 -12.99
N HIS A 121 -16.78 -10.91 -12.38
CA HIS A 121 -18.09 -10.49 -12.91
C HIS A 121 -18.32 -8.98 -12.76
N GLU A 122 -17.97 -8.40 -11.63
CA GLU A 122 -18.08 -6.94 -11.40
C GLU A 122 -17.11 -6.15 -12.29
N ALA A 123 -15.90 -6.67 -12.50
CA ALA A 123 -14.95 -6.09 -13.44
C ALA A 123 -15.48 -6.15 -14.88
N LEU A 124 -16.11 -7.27 -15.26
CA LEU A 124 -16.81 -7.44 -16.54
C LEU A 124 -17.95 -6.44 -16.72
N ASP A 125 -18.83 -6.29 -15.73
CA ASP A 125 -19.95 -5.36 -15.79
C ASP A 125 -19.46 -3.90 -15.91
N ARG A 126 -18.40 -3.55 -15.18
CA ARG A 126 -17.79 -2.23 -15.23
C ARG A 126 -17.20 -1.92 -16.61
N LEU A 127 -16.58 -2.92 -17.24
CA LEU A 127 -16.03 -2.83 -18.58
C LEU A 127 -17.12 -2.86 -19.68
N ALA A 128 -18.17 -3.67 -19.52
CA ALA A 128 -19.26 -3.80 -20.48
C ALA A 128 -20.12 -2.53 -20.61
N GLY A 129 -20.12 -1.67 -19.59
CA GLY A 129 -20.67 -0.31 -19.67
C GLY A 129 -19.94 0.60 -20.68
N ALA A 130 -18.74 0.24 -21.12
CA ALA A 130 -18.02 0.92 -22.18
C ALA A 130 -18.41 0.36 -23.56
N LYS A 131 -18.92 1.22 -24.45
CA LYS A 131 -19.46 0.87 -25.79
C LYS A 131 -18.54 0.03 -26.70
N SER A 132 -17.23 -0.06 -26.42
CA SER A 132 -16.32 -1.00 -27.08
C SER A 132 -15.04 -1.16 -26.25
N LEU A 133 -14.60 -2.39 -26.00
CA LEU A 133 -13.36 -2.65 -25.29
C LEU A 133 -12.12 -2.55 -26.19
N ARG A 134 -11.23 -1.62 -25.88
CA ARG A 134 -9.89 -1.46 -26.47
C ARG A 134 -9.00 -2.65 -26.09
N GLN A 135 -7.91 -2.82 -26.82
CA GLN A 135 -6.99 -3.96 -26.64
C GLN A 135 -6.43 -4.10 -25.20
N PRO A 136 -6.10 -3.01 -24.48
CA PRO A 136 -5.66 -3.10 -23.07
C PRO A 136 -6.77 -3.59 -22.12
N GLU A 137 -8.01 -3.14 -22.33
CA GLU A 137 -9.17 -3.53 -21.52
C GLU A 137 -9.51 -5.01 -21.70
N ARG A 138 -9.32 -5.54 -22.92
CA ARG A 138 -9.42 -6.98 -23.19
C ARG A 138 -8.34 -7.81 -22.50
N ALA A 139 -7.11 -7.29 -22.39
CA ALA A 139 -6.02 -7.98 -21.70
C ALA A 139 -6.24 -8.00 -20.18
N ALA A 140 -6.63 -6.87 -19.58
CA ALA A 140 -6.99 -6.79 -18.16
C ALA A 140 -8.16 -7.72 -17.81
N LEU A 141 -9.17 -7.79 -18.70
CA LEU A 141 -10.28 -8.72 -18.56
C LEU A 141 -9.84 -10.19 -18.62
N ALA A 142 -8.98 -10.55 -19.58
CA ALA A 142 -8.48 -11.91 -19.71
C ALA A 142 -7.69 -12.36 -18.46
N ASP A 143 -6.91 -11.46 -17.86
CA ASP A 143 -6.16 -11.75 -16.63
C ASP A 143 -7.07 -11.83 -15.39
N ALA A 144 -8.10 -10.98 -15.29
CA ALA A 144 -9.12 -11.09 -14.24
C ALA A 144 -9.87 -12.45 -14.30
N VAL A 145 -10.19 -12.93 -15.51
CA VAL A 145 -10.83 -14.24 -15.72
C VAL A 145 -9.87 -15.39 -15.36
N ARG A 146 -8.60 -15.32 -15.75
CA ARG A 146 -7.59 -16.34 -15.42
C ARG A 146 -7.29 -16.45 -13.93
N THR A 147 -7.30 -15.33 -13.21
CA THR A 147 -6.97 -15.28 -11.79
C THR A 147 -8.16 -15.56 -10.87
N GLY A 148 -9.40 -15.51 -11.40
CA GLY A 148 -10.63 -15.72 -10.64
C GLY A 148 -11.42 -17.01 -10.91
N LEU A 149 -11.04 -17.85 -11.87
CA LEU A 149 -11.68 -19.15 -12.09
C LEU A 149 -11.00 -20.24 -11.25
N SER A 150 -11.57 -20.57 -10.08
CA SER A 150 -11.34 -21.88 -9.47
C SER A 150 -11.76 -22.97 -10.46
N PRO A 151 -11.01 -24.08 -10.59
CA PRO A 151 -11.40 -25.17 -11.47
C PRO A 151 -12.78 -25.68 -11.05
N ARG A 152 -13.69 -25.80 -12.01
CA ARG A 152 -15.02 -26.35 -11.78
C ARG A 152 -14.87 -27.77 -11.23
N SER A 153 -15.41 -27.98 -10.03
CA SER A 153 -15.75 -29.29 -9.46
C SER A 153 -16.81 -29.99 -10.30
#